data_AF-A0A7Y6PRH0-F1
#
_entry.id   AF-A0A7Y6PRH0-F1
#
_cell.length_a   1.000
_cell.length_b   1.000
_cell.length_c   1.000
_cell.angle_alpha   90.00
_cell.angle_beta   90.00
_cell.angle_gamma   90.00
#
_symmetry.space_group_name_H-M   'P 1'
#
loop_
_entity.id
_entity.type
_entity.pdbx_description
1 polymer ?
#
loop_
_entity_poly.entity_id
_entity_poly.type
_entity_poly.pdbx_seq_one_letter_code
_entity_poly.pdbx_strand_id
1 'polypeptide(L)'
;MKTQLGLICIGAMAAACGPKAKPEAPRPQIKLSVLPAESDAFPKAAEAMTDLLAKATVAGIDKREVSSVSLEVVQLSIECVEPSVSCYEAVGKSLSANRLLFAQISPEGAKPRSKKKPRPLKVVVTLFDVDAGAPHTVEKVYESEKAATAGIADLVAEATR
;
A
#
# COMPACT_ATOMS: atom_id res chain seq x y z
N MET A 1 -46.97 80.07 -10.25
CA MET A 1 -47.96 79.07 -10.71
C MET A 1 -47.19 77.75 -10.84
N LYS A 2 -47.38 76.79 -9.92
CA LYS A 2 -48.29 75.61 -10.05
C LYS A 2 -47.78 74.64 -11.15
N THR A 3 -47.56 73.33 -10.99
CA THR A 3 -47.74 72.35 -9.88
C THR A 3 -47.16 70.99 -10.33
N GLN A 4 -46.57 70.23 -9.41
CA GLN A 4 -46.79 68.79 -9.10
C GLN A 4 -46.58 67.60 -10.08
N LEU A 5 -46.31 66.45 -9.41
CA LEU A 5 -46.29 65.02 -9.79
C LEU A 5 -45.05 64.57 -10.60
N GLY A 6 -44.21 63.62 -10.19
CA GLY A 6 -44.35 62.52 -9.22
C GLY A 6 -44.36 61.18 -9.97
N LEU A 7 -43.30 60.39 -9.92
CA LEU A 7 -43.38 58.92 -10.09
C LEU A 7 -42.10 58.21 -9.62
N ILE A 8 -42.31 57.21 -8.78
CA ILE A 8 -41.35 56.23 -8.25
C ILE A 8 -41.14 55.16 -9.33
N CYS A 9 -39.89 54.83 -9.65
CA CYS A 9 -39.56 53.55 -10.27
C CYS A 9 -38.45 52.86 -9.47
N ILE A 10 -38.88 51.84 -8.73
CA ILE A 10 -38.07 50.81 -8.09
C ILE A 10 -37.38 50.03 -9.21
N GLY A 11 -36.07 50.21 -9.35
CA GLY A 11 -35.24 49.51 -10.33
C GLY A 11 -34.74 48.18 -9.77
N ALA A 12 -35.26 47.09 -10.34
CA ALA A 12 -35.04 45.69 -10.00
C ALA A 12 -33.56 45.27 -9.84
N MET A 13 -33.23 44.66 -8.70
CA MET A 13 -32.07 43.79 -8.58
C MET A 13 -32.33 42.49 -9.35
N ALA A 14 -31.84 42.41 -10.58
CA ALA A 14 -31.75 41.14 -11.30
C ALA A 14 -30.59 40.31 -10.72
N ALA A 15 -30.88 39.56 -9.65
CA ALA A 15 -30.01 38.49 -9.19
C ALA A 15 -30.02 37.36 -10.25
N ALA A 16 -29.01 37.36 -11.11
CA ALA A 16 -28.77 36.28 -12.06
C ALA A 16 -28.35 35.02 -11.27
N CYS A 17 -29.33 34.21 -10.86
CA CYS A 17 -29.12 32.83 -10.46
C CYS A 17 -28.76 32.01 -11.72
N GLY A 18 -27.47 31.99 -12.07
CA GLY A 18 -26.94 30.96 -12.96
C GLY A 18 -27.12 29.58 -12.32
N PRO A 19 -27.34 28.52 -13.10
CA PRO A 19 -27.47 27.17 -12.56
C PRO A 19 -26.18 26.82 -11.80
N LYS A 20 -26.32 26.60 -10.49
CA LYS A 20 -25.23 26.16 -9.61
C LYS A 20 -24.71 24.83 -10.16
N ALA A 21 -23.46 24.80 -10.61
CA ALA A 21 -22.83 23.57 -11.10
C ALA A 21 -23.01 22.46 -10.04
N LYS A 22 -23.47 21.28 -10.47
CA LYS A 22 -23.59 20.13 -9.57
C LYS A 22 -22.20 19.82 -8.99
N PRO A 23 -22.07 19.61 -7.67
CA PRO A 23 -20.82 19.13 -7.09
C PRO A 23 -20.38 17.85 -7.80
N GLU A 24 -19.14 17.81 -8.27
CA GLU A 24 -18.54 16.61 -8.85
C GLU A 24 -18.44 15.53 -7.77
N ALA A 25 -18.80 14.29 -8.11
CA ALA A 25 -18.72 13.19 -7.16
C ALA A 25 -17.26 12.96 -6.74
N PRO A 26 -16.96 12.74 -5.44
CA PRO A 26 -15.61 12.44 -5.00
C PRO A 26 -15.06 11.21 -5.72
N ARG A 27 -13.82 11.32 -6.20
CA ARG A 27 -13.12 10.17 -6.80
C ARG A 27 -12.90 9.08 -5.73
N PRO A 28 -13.02 7.79 -6.05
CA PRO A 28 -12.68 6.71 -5.11
C PRO A 28 -11.26 6.88 -4.57
N GLN A 29 -11.09 6.76 -3.26
CA GLN A 29 -9.77 6.80 -2.61
C GLN A 29 -9.10 5.44 -2.68
N ILE A 30 -7.81 5.41 -3.05
CA ILE A 30 -7.00 4.21 -3.11
C ILE A 30 -6.23 4.05 -1.80
N LYS A 31 -6.58 2.99 -1.04
CA LYS A 31 -5.90 2.63 0.20
C LYS A 31 -4.83 1.56 -0.03
N LEU A 32 -3.62 1.84 0.43
CA LEU A 32 -2.52 0.87 0.57
C LEU A 32 -2.46 0.35 2.01
N SER A 33 -2.50 -0.97 2.17
CA SER A 33 -2.11 -1.64 3.41
C SER A 33 -0.70 -2.20 3.28
N VAL A 34 0.18 -1.81 4.18
CA VAL A 34 1.54 -2.34 4.30
C VAL A 34 1.55 -3.40 5.39
N LEU A 35 1.91 -4.64 5.05
CA LEU A 35 2.02 -5.71 6.03
C LEU A 35 3.48 -5.85 6.49
N PRO A 36 3.73 -5.91 7.82
CA PRO A 36 5.05 -6.20 8.35
C PRO A 36 5.61 -7.50 7.78
N ALA A 37 6.92 -7.51 7.51
CA ALA A 37 7.64 -8.71 7.15
C ALA A 37 7.98 -9.51 8.41
N GLU A 38 7.86 -10.84 8.34
CA GLU A 38 8.20 -11.74 9.44
C GLU A 38 9.26 -12.76 9.01
N SER A 39 10.15 -13.11 9.94
CA SER A 39 11.09 -14.21 9.76
C SER A 39 11.76 -14.61 11.08
N ASP A 40 11.47 -15.81 11.56
CA ASP A 40 12.16 -16.39 12.72
C ASP A 40 13.65 -16.62 12.47
N ALA A 41 14.00 -16.91 11.22
CA ALA A 41 15.37 -17.22 10.82
C ALA A 41 16.24 -15.98 10.60
N PHE A 42 15.61 -14.83 10.28
CA PHE A 42 16.28 -13.59 9.89
C PHE A 42 15.57 -12.36 10.48
N PRO A 43 15.48 -12.25 11.82
CA PRO A 43 14.67 -11.21 12.48
C PRO A 43 15.15 -9.78 12.19
N LYS A 44 16.46 -9.56 11.98
CA LYS A 44 16.98 -8.21 11.68
C LYS A 44 16.67 -7.80 10.26
N ALA A 45 16.67 -8.75 9.32
CA ALA A 45 16.22 -8.47 7.96
C ALA A 45 14.71 -8.18 7.93
N ALA A 46 13.90 -8.90 8.71
CA ALA A 46 12.46 -8.68 8.83
C ALA A 46 12.12 -7.30 9.43
N GLU A 47 12.81 -6.89 10.50
CA GLU A 47 12.67 -5.56 11.10
C GLU A 47 13.02 -4.46 10.10
N ALA A 48 14.20 -4.54 9.48
CA ALA A 48 14.64 -3.55 8.49
C ALA A 48 13.71 -3.49 7.28
N MET A 49 13.20 -4.64 6.82
CA MET A 49 12.23 -4.70 5.74
C MET A 49 10.93 -4.00 6.13
N THR A 50 10.37 -4.29 7.31
CA THR A 50 9.14 -3.66 7.81
C THR A 50 9.26 -2.14 7.84
N ASP A 51 10.37 -1.63 8.38
CA ASP A 51 10.66 -0.20 8.42
C ASP A 51 10.72 0.45 7.03
N LEU A 52 11.30 -0.26 6.05
CA LEU A 52 11.43 0.23 4.69
C LEU A 52 10.09 0.18 3.95
N LEU A 53 9.32 -0.91 4.07
CA LEU A 53 7.99 -1.02 3.48
C LEU A 53 7.04 0.08 4.01
N ALA A 54 7.08 0.37 5.31
CA ALA A 54 6.25 1.42 5.91
C ALA A 54 6.54 2.82 5.31
N LYS A 55 7.80 3.07 4.93
CA LYS A 55 8.27 4.34 4.35
C LYS A 55 8.17 4.37 2.82
N ALA A 56 8.10 3.22 2.15
CA ALA A 56 8.12 3.09 0.69
C ALA A 56 7.00 3.91 0.03
N THR A 57 7.30 4.61 -1.06
CA THR A 57 6.31 5.41 -1.79
C THR A 57 5.78 4.65 -2.98
N VAL A 58 4.46 4.56 -3.11
CA VAL A 58 3.76 3.89 -4.21
C VAL A 58 2.90 4.92 -4.92
N ALA A 59 2.96 4.96 -6.25
CA ALA A 59 2.21 5.91 -7.04
C ALA A 59 0.68 5.66 -6.95
N GLY A 60 -0.09 6.75 -6.90
CA GLY A 60 -1.56 6.70 -6.92
C GLY A 60 -2.22 6.23 -5.63
N ILE A 61 -1.53 6.33 -4.48
CA ILE A 61 -2.08 6.02 -3.16
C ILE A 61 -2.58 7.29 -2.48
N ASP A 62 -3.85 7.30 -2.06
CA ASP A 62 -4.45 8.40 -1.30
C ASP A 62 -4.26 8.20 0.21
N LYS A 63 -4.36 6.95 0.68
CA LYS A 63 -4.22 6.59 2.09
C LYS A 63 -3.28 5.41 2.28
N ARG A 64 -2.36 5.52 3.24
CA ARG A 64 -1.50 4.43 3.68
C ARG A 64 -1.85 4.02 5.11
N GLU A 65 -1.82 2.71 5.35
CA GLU A 65 -1.93 2.13 6.69
C GLU A 65 -0.89 1.01 6.83
N VAL A 66 -0.22 0.96 7.97
CA VAL A 66 0.64 -0.17 8.32
C VAL A 66 -0.19 -1.12 9.18
N SER A 67 -0.35 -2.36 8.72
CA SER A 67 -1.06 -3.40 9.44
C SER A 67 -0.35 -3.73 10.75
N SER A 68 -1.12 -4.03 11.80
CA SER A 68 -0.58 -4.53 13.07
C SER A 68 -0.16 -6.01 13.01
N VAL A 69 -0.53 -6.70 11.94
CA VAL A 69 -0.31 -8.13 11.72
C VAL A 69 0.32 -8.39 10.36
N SER A 70 1.16 -9.42 10.27
CA SER A 70 1.79 -9.87 9.02
C SER A 70 0.81 -10.51 8.06
N LEU A 71 1.31 -10.76 6.84
CA LEU A 71 0.57 -11.52 5.85
C LEU A 71 0.21 -12.91 6.35
N GLU A 72 1.14 -13.66 6.97
CA GLU A 72 0.85 -15.01 7.44
C GLU A 72 -0.26 -15.02 8.49
N VAL A 73 -0.25 -14.06 9.42
CA VAL A 73 -1.30 -13.95 10.45
C VAL A 73 -2.67 -13.64 9.84
N VAL A 74 -2.74 -12.74 8.86
CA VAL A 74 -4.01 -12.46 8.17
C VAL A 74 -4.46 -13.67 7.38
N GLN A 75 -3.56 -14.34 6.66
CA GLN A 75 -3.86 -15.54 5.88
C GLN A 75 -4.44 -16.66 6.76
N LEU A 76 -3.86 -16.90 7.93
CA LEU A 76 -4.39 -17.86 8.91
C LEU A 76 -5.80 -17.49 9.37
N SER A 77 -6.10 -16.19 9.55
CA SER A 77 -7.42 -15.73 9.99
C SER A 77 -8.53 -15.90 8.94
N ILE A 78 -8.16 -15.97 7.66
CA ILE A 78 -9.08 -16.14 6.53
C ILE A 78 -8.97 -17.52 5.87
N GLU A 79 -8.32 -18.47 6.55
CA GLU A 79 -8.14 -19.87 6.10
C GLU A 79 -7.42 -20.00 4.74
N CYS A 80 -6.56 -19.04 4.44
CA CYS A 80 -5.66 -19.05 3.32
C CYS A 80 -4.37 -19.80 3.66
N VAL A 81 -4.08 -20.91 2.98
CA VAL A 81 -2.87 -21.70 3.24
C VAL A 81 -1.78 -21.46 2.18
N GLU A 82 -2.18 -21.11 0.94
CA GLU A 82 -1.24 -20.97 -0.18
C GLU A 82 -1.17 -19.52 -0.69
N PRO A 83 0.03 -19.01 -1.02
CA PRO A 83 0.21 -17.69 -1.62
C PRO A 83 -0.31 -17.69 -3.06
N SER A 84 -1.58 -17.35 -3.21
CA SER A 84 -2.27 -17.23 -4.49
C SER A 84 -2.87 -15.84 -4.68
N VAL A 85 -3.20 -15.50 -5.93
CA VAL A 85 -3.92 -14.26 -6.26
C VAL A 85 -5.21 -14.13 -5.47
N SER A 86 -6.04 -15.19 -5.46
CA SER A 86 -7.31 -15.19 -4.72
C SER A 86 -7.11 -15.00 -3.23
N CYS A 87 -6.00 -15.50 -2.69
CA CYS A 87 -5.67 -15.28 -1.30
C CYS A 87 -5.31 -13.82 -1.01
N TYR A 88 -4.48 -13.20 -1.86
CA TYR A 88 -4.13 -11.79 -1.70
C TYR A 88 -5.34 -10.87 -1.87
N GLU A 89 -6.28 -11.21 -2.76
CA GLU A 89 -7.56 -10.50 -2.84
C GLU A 89 -8.36 -10.59 -1.54
N ALA A 90 -8.44 -11.79 -0.93
CA ALA A 90 -9.15 -12.01 0.31
C ALA A 90 -8.50 -11.25 1.48
N VAL A 91 -7.16 -11.20 1.54
CA VAL A 91 -6.42 -10.34 2.48
C VAL A 91 -6.76 -8.87 2.25
N GLY A 92 -6.75 -8.40 1.01
CA GLY A 92 -7.11 -7.04 0.63
C GLY A 92 -8.51 -6.65 1.11
N LYS A 93 -9.49 -7.51 0.85
CA LYS A 93 -10.88 -7.34 1.31
C LYS A 93 -10.98 -7.32 2.84
N SER A 94 -10.28 -8.24 3.53
CA SER A 94 -10.24 -8.31 4.99
C SER A 94 -9.68 -7.01 5.61
N LEU A 95 -8.63 -6.44 5.03
CA LEU A 95 -8.01 -5.19 5.47
C LEU A 95 -8.68 -3.92 4.92
N SER A 96 -9.77 -4.08 4.15
CA SER A 96 -10.45 -3.01 3.41
C SER A 96 -9.49 -2.16 2.58
N ALA A 97 -8.52 -2.79 1.92
CA ALA A 97 -7.46 -2.15 1.15
C ALA A 97 -7.61 -2.42 -0.35
N ASN A 98 -7.23 -1.45 -1.18
CA ASN A 98 -7.18 -1.59 -2.65
C ASN A 98 -5.83 -2.16 -3.09
N ARG A 99 -4.77 -1.89 -2.32
CA ARG A 99 -3.44 -2.42 -2.59
C ARG A 99 -2.80 -2.97 -1.34
N LEU A 100 -1.98 -4.00 -1.52
CA LEU A 100 -1.16 -4.61 -0.49
C LEU A 100 0.32 -4.44 -0.85
N LEU A 101 1.14 -4.09 0.14
CA LEU A 101 2.59 -4.11 0.02
C LEU A 101 3.15 -4.95 1.16
N PHE A 102 3.89 -6.01 0.83
CA PHE A 102 4.44 -6.94 1.81
C PHE A 102 5.72 -7.58 1.29
N ALA A 103 6.43 -8.27 2.19
CA ALA A 103 7.61 -9.04 1.82
C ALA A 103 7.63 -10.39 2.54
N GLN A 104 8.22 -11.38 1.87
CA GLN A 104 8.46 -12.72 2.40
C GLN A 104 9.97 -12.97 2.45
N ILE A 105 10.44 -13.48 3.59
CA ILE A 105 11.86 -13.75 3.83
C ILE A 105 12.02 -15.22 4.18
N SER A 106 12.71 -15.96 3.32
CA SER A 106 12.92 -17.39 3.47
C SER A 106 14.40 -17.77 3.40
N PRO A 107 14.83 -18.83 4.10
CA PRO A 107 16.17 -19.38 3.89
C PRO A 107 16.33 -19.85 2.46
N GLU A 108 17.46 -19.51 1.84
CA GLU A 108 17.80 -20.01 0.51
C GLU A 108 18.76 -21.20 0.65
N GLY A 109 18.37 -22.35 0.10
CA GLY A 109 19.15 -23.58 0.13
C GLY A 109 19.23 -24.29 1.50
N ALA A 110 20.15 -25.26 1.60
CA ALA A 110 20.29 -26.11 2.78
C ALA A 110 20.87 -25.35 3.98
N LYS A 111 20.46 -25.72 5.20
CA LYS A 111 21.03 -25.18 6.43
C LYS A 111 22.56 -25.36 6.44
N PRO A 112 23.35 -24.31 6.75
CA PRO A 112 24.80 -24.45 6.82
C PRO A 112 25.21 -25.50 7.84
N ARG A 113 26.18 -26.35 7.49
CA ARG A 113 26.74 -27.37 8.40
C ARG A 113 27.47 -26.77 9.62
N SER A 114 27.83 -25.49 9.56
CA SER A 114 28.52 -24.76 10.62
C SER A 114 27.76 -23.50 10.98
N LYS A 115 27.59 -23.25 12.29
CA LYS A 115 27.00 -22.01 12.82
C LYS A 115 27.80 -20.75 12.47
N LYS A 116 29.06 -20.89 12.04
CA LYS A 116 29.93 -19.77 11.65
C LYS A 116 29.68 -19.29 10.22
N LYS A 117 29.07 -20.09 9.36
CA LYS A 117 28.81 -19.70 7.98
C LYS A 117 27.46 -18.97 7.90
N PRO A 118 27.40 -17.77 7.28
CA PRO A 118 26.14 -17.09 7.03
C PRO A 118 25.20 -18.00 6.23
N ARG A 119 23.91 -17.92 6.54
CA ARG A 119 22.88 -18.59 5.77
C ARG A 119 22.37 -17.61 4.70
N PRO A 120 22.38 -18.00 3.42
CA PRO A 120 21.72 -17.24 2.38
C PRO A 120 20.22 -17.12 2.64
N LEU A 121 19.63 -16.03 2.19
CA LEU A 121 18.21 -15.76 2.31
C LEU A 121 17.67 -15.20 1.01
N LYS A 122 16.45 -15.63 0.66
CA LYS A 122 15.67 -15.06 -0.41
C LYS A 122 14.67 -14.08 0.17
N VAL A 123 14.63 -12.90 -0.41
CA VAL A 123 13.68 -11.84 -0.09
C VAL A 123 12.82 -11.61 -1.31
N VAL A 124 11.50 -11.68 -1.12
CA VAL A 124 10.50 -11.43 -2.15
C VAL A 124 9.65 -10.26 -1.68
N VAL A 125 9.57 -9.19 -2.48
CA VAL A 125 8.71 -8.03 -2.19
C VAL A 125 7.58 -8.01 -3.21
N THR A 126 6.35 -7.87 -2.75
CA THR A 126 5.16 -7.90 -3.60
C THR A 126 4.32 -6.65 -3.39
N LEU A 127 4.02 -5.96 -4.49
CA LEU A 127 2.96 -4.97 -4.58
C LEU A 127 1.78 -5.61 -5.32
N PHE A 128 0.65 -5.75 -4.64
CA PHE A 128 -0.54 -6.38 -5.19
C PHE A 128 -1.69 -5.38 -5.27
N ASP A 129 -2.29 -5.24 -6.45
CA ASP A 129 -3.51 -4.49 -6.66
C ASP A 129 -4.70 -5.47 -6.65
N VAL A 130 -5.60 -5.27 -5.69
CA VAL A 130 -6.71 -6.19 -5.38
C VAL A 130 -7.70 -6.29 -6.54
N ASP A 131 -7.80 -5.27 -7.37
CA ASP A 131 -8.74 -5.21 -8.49
C ASP A 131 -8.09 -5.61 -9.82
N ALA A 132 -6.76 -5.44 -9.96
CA ALA A 132 -6.03 -5.80 -11.19
C ALA A 132 -5.59 -7.28 -11.24
N GLY A 133 -5.48 -7.95 -10.08
CA GLY A 133 -5.30 -9.41 -9.95
C GLY A 133 -3.89 -9.95 -10.24
N ALA A 134 -3.01 -9.23 -10.92
CA ALA A 134 -1.62 -9.67 -11.14
C ALA A 134 -0.66 -9.04 -10.10
N PRO A 135 0.04 -9.83 -9.27
CA PRO A 135 1.05 -9.29 -8.36
C PRO A 135 2.27 -8.79 -9.13
N HIS A 136 2.76 -7.61 -8.74
CA HIS A 136 4.10 -7.18 -9.11
C HIS A 136 5.08 -7.64 -8.02
N THR A 137 5.94 -8.58 -8.38
CA THR A 137 6.87 -9.22 -7.45
C THR A 137 8.31 -9.03 -7.91
N VAL A 138 9.18 -8.64 -6.98
CA VAL A 138 10.62 -8.58 -7.18
C VAL A 138 11.30 -9.46 -6.15
N GLU A 139 12.24 -10.29 -6.59
CA GLU A 139 12.97 -11.19 -5.72
C GLU A 139 14.48 -10.97 -5.78
N LYS A 140 15.15 -11.22 -4.64
CA LYS A 140 16.60 -11.22 -4.57
C LYS A 140 17.11 -12.19 -3.51
N VAL A 141 18.15 -12.92 -3.87
CA VAL A 141 18.92 -13.75 -2.94
C VAL A 141 20.11 -12.96 -2.43
N TYR A 142 20.32 -13.02 -1.11
CA TYR A 142 21.47 -12.44 -0.43
C TYR A 142 22.29 -13.53 0.25
N GLU A 143 23.61 -13.36 0.26
CA GLU A 143 24.56 -14.29 0.87
C GLU A 143 24.45 -14.35 2.40
N SER A 144 23.87 -13.32 3.03
CA SER A 144 23.73 -13.22 4.48
C SER A 144 22.69 -12.18 4.88
N GLU A 145 22.18 -12.28 6.11
CA GLU A 145 21.26 -11.29 6.70
C GLU A 145 21.84 -9.88 6.67
N LYS A 146 23.14 -9.72 6.95
CA LYS A 146 23.83 -8.43 6.87
C LYS A 146 23.80 -7.84 5.45
N ALA A 147 24.04 -8.68 4.44
CA ALA A 147 23.99 -8.26 3.04
C ALA A 147 22.57 -7.86 2.63
N ALA A 148 21.56 -8.60 3.12
CA ALA A 148 20.16 -8.24 2.91
C ALA A 148 19.81 -6.88 3.52
N THR A 149 20.09 -6.66 4.81
CA THR A 149 19.82 -5.37 5.46
C THR A 149 20.47 -4.18 4.74
N ALA A 150 21.64 -4.38 4.13
CA ALA A 150 22.30 -3.35 3.33
C ALA A 150 21.68 -3.10 1.96
N GLY A 151 21.00 -4.09 1.35
CA GLY A 151 20.48 -4.04 -0.02
C GLY A 151 18.96 -4.02 -0.16
N ILE A 152 18.19 -4.24 0.91
CA ILE A 152 16.72 -4.31 0.87
C ILE A 152 16.09 -2.99 0.38
N ALA A 153 16.70 -1.84 0.66
CA ALA A 153 16.17 -0.55 0.21
C ALA A 153 16.03 -0.48 -1.32
N ASP A 154 17.02 -0.98 -2.05
CA ASP A 154 16.98 -1.02 -3.53
C ASP A 154 15.87 -1.96 -4.02
N LEU A 155 15.70 -3.10 -3.36
CA LEU A 155 14.68 -4.09 -3.70
C LEU A 155 13.26 -3.53 -3.48
N VAL A 156 13.03 -2.84 -2.37
CA VAL A 156 11.76 -2.16 -2.10
C VAL A 156 11.50 -1.07 -3.13
N ALA A 157 12.52 -0.26 -3.44
CA ALA A 157 12.41 0.79 -4.45
C ALA A 157 12.19 0.26 -5.87
N GLU A 158 12.56 -0.99 -6.17
CA GLU A 158 12.25 -1.66 -7.44
C GLU A 158 10.79 -2.12 -7.47
N ALA A 159 10.32 -2.75 -6.39
CA ALA A 159 8.96 -3.27 -6.29
C ALA A 159 7.86 -2.20 -6.20
N THR A 160 8.22 -0.94 -5.95
CA THR A 160 7.25 0.17 -5.83
C THR A 160 7.31 1.20 -6.96
N ARG A 161 7.97 0.88 -8.08
CA ARG A 161 8.04 1.79 -9.25
C ARG A 161 6.76 1.85 -10.06
#